data_AF-A0A8X6GE13-F1
#
_entry.id   AF-A0A8X6GE13-F1
#
_cell.length_a   1.000
_cell.length_b   1.000
_cell.length_c   1.000
_cell.angle_alpha   90.00
_cell.angle_beta   90.00
_cell.angle_gamma   90.00
#
_symmetry.space_group_name_H-M   'P 1'
#
loop_
_entity.id
_entity.type
_entity.pdbx_description
1 polymer ?
#
loop_
_entity_poly.entity_id
_entity_poly.type
_entity_poly.pdbx_seq_one_letter_code
_entity_poly.pdbx_strand_id
1 'polypeptide(L)'
;MKILPFPSKIKVAMVQLKNVFTAEKVNGKYVLDGLEGKLFKCLAEKLNFEFEIVESPNGQYGSNNNNGTWDGVIGLVQSGKADMGFEALSISEERLKVIDFSATRIMCSRNL
;
A
#
# COMPACT_ATOMS: atom_id res chain seq x y z
N MET A 1 -19.14 19.46 7.97
CA MET A 1 -18.14 18.63 7.25
C MET A 1 -18.84 17.35 6.83
N LYS A 2 -19.05 17.11 5.52
CA LYS A 2 -19.63 15.85 5.04
C LYS A 2 -18.51 14.81 5.01
N ILE A 3 -18.61 13.78 5.83
CA ILE A 3 -17.71 12.63 5.76
C ILE A 3 -18.13 11.85 4.51
N LEU A 4 -17.25 11.82 3.50
CA LEU A 4 -17.49 10.99 2.33
C LEU A 4 -17.43 9.51 2.75
N PRO A 5 -18.32 8.65 2.23
CA PRO A 5 -18.26 7.22 2.50
C PRO A 5 -16.95 6.64 1.96
N PHE A 6 -16.41 5.65 2.66
CA PHE A 6 -15.21 4.94 2.21
C PHE A 6 -15.51 4.23 0.87
N PRO A 7 -14.58 4.22 -0.11
CA PRO A 7 -14.79 3.57 -1.40
C PRO A 7 -15.09 2.06 -1.24
N SER A 8 -16.04 1.55 -2.03
CA SER A 8 -16.41 0.12 -1.98
C SER A 8 -15.42 -0.80 -2.69
N LYS A 9 -14.57 -0.26 -3.57
CA LYS A 9 -13.51 -1.02 -4.26
C LYS A 9 -12.27 -0.15 -4.46
N ILE A 10 -11.09 -0.70 -4.17
CA ILE A 10 -9.81 0.00 -4.34
C ILE A 10 -8.72 -0.90 -4.94
N LYS A 11 -7.75 -0.30 -5.63
CA LYS A 11 -6.52 -0.94 -6.09
C LYS A 11 -5.40 -0.68 -5.09
N VAL A 12 -4.72 -1.74 -4.68
CA VAL A 12 -3.73 -1.70 -3.61
C VAL A 12 -2.38 -2.10 -4.16
N ALA A 13 -1.44 -1.17 -4.15
CA ALA A 13 -0.06 -1.43 -4.49
C ALA A 13 0.70 -2.05 -3.32
N MET A 14 1.47 -3.11 -3.60
CA MET A 14 2.29 -3.83 -2.63
C MET A 14 3.49 -4.51 -3.30
N VAL A 15 4.42 -4.97 -2.50
CA VAL A 15 5.57 -5.80 -2.83
C VAL A 15 5.37 -7.17 -2.19
N GLN A 16 5.80 -8.23 -2.89
CA GLN A 16 5.79 -9.57 -2.30
C GLN A 16 6.94 -9.69 -1.30
N LEU A 17 6.60 -9.74 -0.01
CA LEU A 17 7.58 -9.90 1.05
C LEU A 17 7.14 -11.01 2.01
N LYS A 18 7.86 -12.14 1.96
CA LYS A 18 7.57 -13.33 2.78
C LYS A 18 7.45 -12.97 4.26
N ASN A 19 6.41 -13.49 4.91
CA ASN A 19 6.01 -13.23 6.30
C ASN A 19 5.50 -11.81 6.63
N VAL A 20 5.63 -10.84 5.72
CA VAL A 20 5.15 -9.46 5.92
C VAL A 20 3.85 -9.25 5.17
N PHE A 21 3.90 -9.32 3.84
CA PHE A 21 2.74 -9.22 2.98
C PHE A 21 2.96 -10.14 1.78
N THR A 22 2.13 -11.17 1.65
CA THR A 22 2.01 -11.94 0.41
C THR A 22 0.57 -11.90 -0.10
N ALA A 23 0.43 -11.89 -1.41
CA ALA A 23 -0.87 -11.96 -2.07
C ALA A 23 -0.83 -12.96 -3.22
N GLU A 24 -1.66 -14.00 -3.14
CA GLU A 24 -1.81 -15.00 -4.19
C GLU A 24 -3.24 -15.06 -4.67
N LYS A 25 -3.45 -15.13 -5.99
CA LYS A 25 -4.80 -15.22 -6.56
C LYS A 25 -5.17 -16.68 -6.76
N VAL A 26 -6.09 -17.18 -5.93
CA VAL A 26 -6.60 -18.56 -5.96
C VAL A 26 -8.09 -18.53 -6.30
N ASN A 27 -8.50 -19.21 -7.37
CA ASN A 27 -9.90 -19.26 -7.83
C ASN A 27 -10.54 -17.87 -7.98
N GLY A 28 -9.77 -16.89 -8.47
CA GLY A 28 -10.24 -15.52 -8.68
C GLY A 28 -10.24 -14.62 -7.43
N LYS A 29 -9.97 -15.16 -6.24
CA LYS A 29 -9.87 -14.40 -4.98
C LYS A 29 -8.43 -14.27 -4.50
N TYR A 30 -8.10 -13.15 -3.86
CA TYR A 30 -6.80 -12.98 -3.23
C TYR A 30 -6.75 -13.66 -1.86
N VAL A 31 -5.77 -14.52 -1.67
CA VAL A 31 -5.36 -15.06 -0.37
C VAL A 31 -4.19 -14.22 0.10
N LEU A 32 -4.40 -13.47 1.18
CA LEU A 32 -3.38 -12.63 1.79
C LEU A 32 -2.77 -13.33 3.01
N ASP A 33 -1.46 -13.27 3.15
CA ASP A 33 -0.75 -13.77 4.33
C ASP A 33 0.37 -12.80 4.76
N GLY A 34 1.00 -13.10 5.90
CA GLY A 34 1.91 -12.21 6.60
C GLY A 34 1.21 -11.27 7.57
N LEU A 35 1.99 -10.58 8.39
CA LEU A 35 1.47 -9.66 9.40
C LEU A 35 0.61 -8.55 8.78
N GLU A 36 1.11 -7.91 7.73
CA GLU A 36 0.45 -6.79 7.06
C GLU A 36 -0.70 -7.27 6.16
N GLY A 37 -0.56 -8.43 5.51
CA GLY A 37 -1.66 -9.03 4.74
C GLY A 37 -2.89 -9.34 5.62
N LYS A 38 -2.67 -9.88 6.83
CA LYS A 38 -3.73 -10.13 7.82
C LYS A 38 -4.35 -8.83 8.33
N LEU A 39 -3.53 -7.82 8.58
CA LEU A 39 -3.99 -6.50 8.99
C LEU A 39 -4.85 -5.84 7.92
N PHE A 40 -4.40 -5.88 6.67
CA PHE A 40 -5.13 -5.33 5.52
C PHE A 40 -6.46 -6.06 5.31
N LYS A 41 -6.48 -7.39 5.41
CA LYS A 41 -7.71 -8.18 5.38
C LYS A 41 -8.72 -7.75 6.46
N CYS A 42 -8.26 -7.53 7.69
CA CYS A 42 -9.10 -7.02 8.77
C CYS A 42 -9.69 -5.64 8.45
N LEU A 43 -8.91 -4.75 7.83
CA LEU A 43 -9.40 -3.44 7.39
C LEU A 43 -10.47 -3.57 6.30
N ALA A 44 -10.23 -4.41 5.29
CA ALA A 44 -11.19 -4.69 4.22
C ALA A 44 -12.53 -5.19 4.76
N GLU A 45 -12.50 -6.12 5.73
CA GLU A 45 -13.70 -6.65 6.37
C GLU A 45 -14.41 -5.60 7.24
N LYS A 46 -13.68 -4.81 8.03
CA LYS A 46 -14.29 -3.82 8.94
C LYS A 46 -14.82 -2.57 8.25
N LEU A 47 -14.18 -2.18 7.15
CA LEU A 47 -14.60 -1.04 6.34
C LEU A 47 -15.49 -1.45 5.16
N ASN A 48 -15.72 -2.75 4.97
CA ASN A 48 -16.59 -3.34 3.95
C ASN A 48 -16.25 -2.88 2.53
N PHE A 49 -14.99 -3.07 2.12
CA PHE A 49 -14.53 -2.79 0.76
C PHE A 49 -13.87 -4.01 0.11
N GLU A 50 -13.96 -4.07 -1.20
CA GLU A 50 -13.24 -5.02 -2.04
C GLU A 50 -11.92 -4.43 -2.54
N PHE A 51 -10.97 -5.28 -2.91
CA PHE A 51 -9.69 -4.80 -3.41
C PHE A 51 -9.14 -5.64 -4.56
N GLU A 52 -8.31 -4.99 -5.36
CA GLU A 52 -7.43 -5.63 -6.35
C GLU A 52 -5.97 -5.34 -5.99
N ILE A 53 -5.12 -6.35 -6.12
CA ILE A 53 -3.69 -6.21 -5.85
C ILE A 53 -2.97 -5.77 -7.12
N VAL A 54 -2.19 -4.72 -7.01
CA VAL A 54 -1.26 -4.22 -8.03
C VAL A 54 0.15 -4.46 -7.52
N GLU A 55 0.77 -5.56 -7.94
CA GLU A 55 2.14 -5.85 -7.52
C GLU A 55 3.11 -4.82 -8.12
N SER A 56 4.00 -4.31 -7.27
CA SER A 56 5.00 -3.34 -7.68
C SER A 56 6.03 -3.97 -8.62
N PRO A 57 6.35 -3.32 -9.77
CA PRO A 57 7.39 -3.81 -10.67
C PRO A 57 8.72 -4.01 -9.93
N ASN A 58 9.31 -5.19 -10.10
CA ASN A 58 10.60 -5.56 -9.50
C ASN A 58 10.66 -5.43 -7.97
N GLY A 59 9.52 -5.45 -7.27
CA GLY A 59 9.45 -5.32 -5.82
C GLY A 59 9.93 -3.96 -5.28
N GLN A 60 9.85 -2.91 -6.09
CA GLN A 60 10.33 -1.58 -5.68
C GLN A 60 9.31 -0.85 -4.81
N TYR A 61 9.78 -0.18 -3.76
CA TYR A 61 8.90 0.65 -2.93
C TYR A 61 8.68 2.04 -3.52
N GLY A 62 9.71 2.63 -4.11
CA GLY A 62 9.63 3.94 -4.73
C GLY A 62 10.88 4.77 -4.51
N SER A 63 11.48 5.15 -5.63
CA SER A 63 12.63 6.04 -5.79
C SER A 63 12.25 7.19 -6.71
N ASN A 64 12.80 8.37 -6.45
CA ASN A 64 12.59 9.55 -7.28
C ASN A 64 13.50 9.48 -8.52
N ASN A 65 12.92 9.63 -9.71
CA ASN A 65 13.65 9.60 -10.98
C ASN A 65 14.28 10.98 -11.35
N ASN A 66 14.43 11.89 -10.39
CA ASN A 66 14.94 13.28 -10.54
C ASN A 66 14.13 14.19 -11.47
N ASN A 67 13.05 13.69 -12.06
CA ASN A 67 12.10 14.42 -12.91
C ASN A 67 10.74 14.63 -12.24
N GLY A 68 10.65 14.37 -10.93
CA GLY A 68 9.41 14.44 -10.14
C GLY A 68 8.51 13.19 -10.25
N THR A 69 8.87 12.22 -11.09
CA THR A 69 8.18 10.91 -11.14
C THR A 69 8.84 9.91 -10.19
N TRP A 70 8.02 8.99 -9.71
CA TRP A 70 8.45 7.91 -8.84
C TRP A 70 8.23 6.56 -9.50
N ASP A 71 9.06 5.59 -9.15
CA ASP A 71 8.84 4.18 -9.47
C ASP A 71 8.14 3.43 -8.31
N GLY A 72 7.99 2.12 -8.47
CA GLY A 72 7.49 1.24 -7.42
C GLY A 72 6.09 1.58 -6.89
N VAL A 73 5.84 1.24 -5.62
CA VAL A 73 4.56 1.50 -4.93
C VAL A 73 4.23 3.00 -4.94
N ILE A 74 5.19 3.88 -4.63
CA ILE A 74 4.96 5.34 -4.65
C ILE A 74 4.52 5.80 -6.05
N GLY A 75 5.20 5.36 -7.11
CA GLY A 75 4.87 5.70 -8.48
C GLY A 75 3.49 5.20 -8.93
N LEU A 76 3.11 3.99 -8.50
CA LEU A 76 1.78 3.44 -8.78
C LEU A 76 0.67 4.29 -8.15
N VAL A 77 0.87 4.76 -6.92
CA VAL A 77 -0.10 5.64 -6.24
C VAL A 77 -0.08 7.05 -6.85
N GLN A 78 1.10 7.65 -7.04
CA GLN A 78 1.27 8.99 -7.62
C GLN A 78 0.58 9.10 -8.99
N SER A 79 0.68 8.05 -9.82
CA SER A 79 0.10 8.03 -11.17
C SER A 79 -1.38 7.59 -11.21
N GLY A 80 -2.00 7.27 -10.07
CA GLY A 80 -3.39 6.79 -9.99
C GLY A 80 -3.60 5.37 -10.54
N LYS A 81 -2.52 4.60 -10.77
CA LYS A 81 -2.61 3.19 -11.15
C LYS A 81 -3.02 2.30 -9.97
N ALA A 82 -2.72 2.74 -8.75
CA ALA A 82 -3.25 2.23 -7.50
C ALA A 82 -3.84 3.37 -6.68
N ASP A 83 -4.85 3.06 -5.87
CA ASP A 83 -5.51 4.05 -5.00
C ASP A 83 -4.80 4.16 -3.64
N MET A 84 -4.11 3.10 -3.22
CA MET A 84 -3.41 2.99 -1.95
C MET A 84 -2.15 2.14 -2.10
N GLY A 85 -1.08 2.50 -1.40
CA GLY A 85 0.02 1.57 -1.09
C GLY A 85 -0.17 1.04 0.32
N PHE A 86 -0.09 -0.29 0.52
CA PHE A 86 -0.20 -0.87 1.86
C PHE A 86 1.00 -1.76 2.14
N GLU A 87 2.01 -1.19 2.79
CA GLU A 87 3.19 -1.91 3.22
C GLU A 87 3.99 -1.15 4.30
N ALA A 88 5.11 -1.73 4.73
CA ALA A 88 6.17 -1.11 5.53
C ALA A 88 6.89 0.06 4.81
N LEU A 89 6.15 1.08 4.40
CA LEU A 89 6.66 2.27 3.74
C LEU A 89 7.19 3.29 4.76
N SER A 90 8.46 3.65 4.65
CA SER A 90 9.02 4.77 5.40
C SER A 90 8.44 6.10 4.93
N ILE A 91 8.05 6.93 5.89
CA ILE A 91 7.64 8.32 5.67
C ILE A 91 8.92 9.17 5.52
N SER A 92 9.02 9.92 4.43
CA SER A 92 10.07 10.91 4.21
C SER A 92 9.47 12.20 3.65
N GLU A 93 10.16 13.33 3.83
CA GLU A 93 9.73 14.62 3.28
C GLU A 93 9.54 14.59 1.77
N GLU A 94 10.39 13.83 1.05
CA GLU A 94 10.28 13.71 -0.40
C GLU A 94 9.03 12.96 -0.84
N ARG A 95 8.66 11.89 -0.13
CA ARG A 95 7.46 11.09 -0.44
C ARG A 95 6.18 11.86 -0.11
N LEU A 96 6.19 12.65 0.96
CA LEU A 96 5.06 13.51 1.36
C LEU A 96 4.75 14.61 0.33
N LYS A 97 5.69 14.96 -0.56
CA LYS A 97 5.44 15.94 -1.63
C LYS A 97 4.57 15.39 -2.76
N VAL A 98 4.43 14.06 -2.87
CA VAL A 98 3.79 13.41 -4.01
C VAL A 98 2.63 12.49 -3.65
N ILE A 99 2.52 12.08 -2.38
CA ILE A 99 1.43 11.26 -1.85
C ILE A 99 1.11 11.64 -0.40
N ASP A 100 -0.09 11.29 0.05
CA ASP A 100 -0.50 11.41 1.44
C ASP A 100 -0.30 10.09 2.20
N PHE A 101 0.14 10.18 3.46
CA PHE A 101 0.25 9.03 4.36
C PHE A 101 -0.87 9.02 5.39
N SER A 102 -1.32 7.82 5.76
CA SER A 102 -2.13 7.64 6.96
C SER A 102 -1.31 7.89 8.24
N ALA A 103 -1.97 7.90 9.40
CA ALA A 103 -1.27 7.94 10.68
C ALA A 103 -0.28 6.77 10.81
N THR A 104 0.91 7.06 11.35
CA THR A 104 1.97 6.05 11.55
C THR A 104 1.46 4.85 12.33
N ARG A 105 1.54 3.66 11.73
CA ARG A 105 1.06 2.40 12.34
C ARG A 105 2.16 1.66 13.08
N ILE A 106 3.42 1.83 12.69
CA ILE A 106 4.60 1.18 13.28
C ILE A 106 5.61 2.26 13.66
N MET A 107 6.03 2.27 14.92
CA MET A 107 7.09 3.16 15.41
C MET A 107 8.30 2.31 15.81
N CYS A 108 9.47 2.67 15.28
CA CYS A 108 10.73 2.05 15.66
C CYS A 108 11.54 3.01 16.54
N SER A 109 12.30 2.46 17.49
CA SER A 109 13.31 3.24 18.21
C SER A 109 14.36 3.77 17.22
N ARG A 110 14.92 4.95 17.49
CA ARG A 110 16.06 5.48 16.72
C ARG A 110 17.35 4.65 16.91
N ASN A 111 17.37 3.77 17.92
CA ASN A 111 18.57 3.08 18.39
C ASN A 111 18.42 1.55 18.38
N LEU A 112 17.52 1.01 17.54
CA LEU A 112 17.50 -0.42 17.21
C LEU A 112 18.25 -0.65 15.90
#